data_AF-A0A133USL9-F1
#
_entry.id   AF-A0A133USL9-F1
#
_cell.length_a   1.000
_cell.length_b   1.000
_cell.length_c   1.000
_cell.angle_alpha   90.00
_cell.angle_beta   90.00
_cell.angle_gamma   90.00
#
_symmetry.space_group_name_H-M   'P 1'
#
loop_
_entity.id
_entity.type
_entity.pdbx_description
1 polymer ?
#
loop_
_entity_poly.entity_id
_entity_poly.type
_entity_poly.pdbx_seq_one_letter_code
_entity_poly.pdbx_strand_id
1 'polypeptide(L)' 'MKREIELTVEINIEEIAKGSESRRDAFSLLNKRLRKERQGLEREFKSKFEEIRSDYKLALESAL' A
#
# COMPACT_ATOMS: atom_id res chain seq x y z
N MET A 1 10.75 19.64 10.32
CA MET A 1 9.56 18.79 10.49
C MET A 1 9.88 17.40 9.94
N LYS A 2 9.58 16.32 10.65
CA LYS A 2 9.75 14.94 10.15
C LYS A 2 8.41 14.45 9.62
N ARG A 3 8.40 13.82 8.44
CA ARG A 3 7.22 13.16 7.86
C ARG A 3 7.53 11.67 7.71
N GLU A 4 6.51 10.84 7.88
CA GLU A 4 6.59 9.39 7.77
C GLU A 4 5.39 8.90 6.96
N ILE A 5 5.61 7.89 6.11
CA ILE A 5 4.55 7.22 5.36
C ILE A 5 4.49 5.78 5.84
N GLU A 6 3.43 5.45 6.56
CA GLU A 6 3.09 4.07 6.92
C GLU A 6 1.99 3.55 5.99
N LEU A 7 2.15 2.31 5.54
CA LEU A 7 1.25 1.62 4.62
C LEU A 7 1.07 0.19 5.11
N THR A 8 -0.18 -0.24 5.20
CA THR A 8 -0.55 -1.52 5.83
C THR A 8 -1.31 -2.39 4.84
N VAL A 9 -0.94 -3.67 4.77
CA VAL A 9 -1.70 -4.69 4.04
C VAL A 9 -2.42 -5.57 5.06
N GLU A 10 -3.74 -5.63 4.97
CA GLU A 10 -4.56 -6.55 5.77
C GLU A 10 -5.13 -7.65 4.89
N ILE A 11 -4.89 -8.91 5.28
CA ILE A 11 -5.37 -10.07 4.54
C ILE A 11 -6.04 -11.06 5.48
N ASN A 12 -7.27 -11.42 5.14
CA ASN A 12 -7.99 -12.50 5.81
C ASN A 12 -7.58 -13.87 5.24
N ILE A 13 -6.67 -14.56 5.96
CA ILE A 13 -6.17 -15.88 5.57
C ILE A 13 -7.28 -16.94 5.65
N GLU A 14 -8.16 -16.86 6.65
CA GLU A 14 -9.23 -17.84 6.85
C GLU A 14 -10.25 -17.79 5.71
N GLU A 15 -10.61 -16.59 5.26
CA GLU A 15 -11.50 -16.39 4.12
C GLU A 15 -10.91 -16.99 2.85
N ILE A 16 -9.60 -16.79 2.61
CA ILE A 16 -8.91 -17.38 1.47
C ILE A 16 -8.95 -18.90 1.57
N ALA A 17 -8.61 -19.46 2.73
CA ALA A 17 -8.59 -20.92 2.93
C ALA A 17 -9.98 -21.54 2.73
N LYS A 18 -11.05 -20.92 3.24
CA LYS A 18 -12.44 -21.38 3.08
C LYS A 18 -12.93 -21.30 1.63
N GLY A 19 -12.46 -20.31 0.87
CA GLY A 19 -12.82 -20.10 -0.53
C GLY A 19 -12.01 -20.91 -1.54
N SER A 20 -11.12 -21.80 -1.08
CA SER A 20 -10.18 -22.53 -1.96
C SER A 20 -10.56 -24.00 -2.12
N GLU A 21 -10.48 -24.51 -3.35
CA GLU A 21 -10.76 -25.93 -3.63
C GLU A 21 -9.51 -26.82 -3.43
N SER A 22 -8.33 -26.22 -3.41
CA SER A 22 -7.06 -26.91 -3.20
C SER A 22 -6.00 -26.00 -2.59
N ARG A 23 -4.91 -26.61 -2.10
CA ARG A 23 -3.74 -25.86 -1.62
C ARG A 23 -3.17 -24.93 -2.70
N ARG A 24 -3.11 -25.38 -3.95
CA ARG A 24 -2.60 -24.57 -5.08
C ARG A 24 -3.52 -23.37 -5.32
N ASP A 25 -4.83 -23.60 -5.27
CA ASP A 25 -5.83 -22.55 -5.42
C ASP A 25 -5.74 -21.50 -4.31
N ALA A 26 -5.58 -21.94 -3.05
CA ALA A 26 -5.38 -21.03 -1.91
C ALA A 26 -4.17 -20.10 -2.07
N PHE A 27 -3.02 -20.63 -2.51
CA PHE A 27 -1.85 -19.80 -2.77
C PHE A 27 -2.06 -18.87 -3.97
N SER A 28 -2.77 -19.32 -5.00
CA SER A 28 -3.13 -18.48 -6.15
C SER A 28 -4.00 -17.29 -5.72
N LEU A 29 -5.03 -17.54 -4.91
CA LEU A 29 -5.93 -16.53 -4.37
C LEU A 29 -5.20 -15.56 -3.45
N LEU A 30 -4.34 -16.04 -2.55
CA LEU A 30 -3.50 -15.21 -1.69
C LEU A 30 -2.60 -14.28 -2.52
N ASN A 31 -1.89 -14.82 -3.50
CA ASN A 31 -1.01 -14.04 -4.38
C ASN A 31 -1.78 -12.98 -5.16
N LYS A 32 -2.99 -13.32 -5.64
CA LYS A 32 -3.86 -12.38 -6.34
C LYS A 32 -4.28 -11.23 -5.42
N ARG A 33 -4.68 -11.51 -4.18
CA ARG A 33 -5.04 -10.47 -3.19
C ARG A 33 -3.85 -9.60 -2.83
N LEU A 34 -2.70 -10.20 -2.47
CA LEU A 34 -1.45 -9.48 -2.19
C LEU A 34 -1.05 -8.54 -3.32
N ARG A 35 -1.13 -9.00 -4.57
CA ARG A 35 -0.78 -8.17 -5.73
C ARG A 35 -1.71 -6.97 -5.87
N LYS A 36 -3.01 -7.14 -5.62
CA LYS A 36 -4.00 -6.06 -5.68
C LYS A 36 -3.74 -5.03 -4.57
N GLU A 37 -3.56 -5.48 -3.34
CA GLU A 37 -3.25 -4.59 -2.20
C GLU A 37 -1.95 -3.83 -2.43
N ARG A 38 -0.89 -4.52 -2.90
CA ARG A 38 0.38 -3.86 -3.24
C ARG A 38 0.20 -2.74 -4.27
N GLN A 39 -0.58 -2.97 -5.33
CA GLN A 39 -0.86 -1.94 -6.33
C GLN A 39 -1.63 -0.75 -5.77
N GLY A 40 -2.55 -0.98 -4.81
CA GLY A 40 -3.23 0.08 -4.08
C GLY A 40 -2.24 0.91 -3.26
N LEU A 41 -1.40 0.24 -2.47
CA LEU A 41 -0.39 0.89 -1.64
C LEU A 41 0.68 1.62 -2.46
N GLU A 42 1.11 1.10 -3.61
CA GLU A 42 2.03 1.81 -4.51
C GLU A 42 1.44 3.15 -4.96
N ARG A 43 0.13 3.20 -5.23
CA ARG A 43 -0.57 4.45 -5.59
C ARG A 43 -0.69 5.39 -4.40
N GLU A 44 -1.05 4.86 -3.23
CA GLU A 44 -1.17 5.64 -2.00
C GLU A 44 0.18 6.23 -1.58
N PHE A 45 1.24 5.44 -1.61
CA PHE A 45 2.61 5.88 -1.38
C PHE A 45 2.94 7.06 -2.28
N LYS A 46 2.69 6.93 -3.60
CA LYS A 46 3.01 7.96 -4.58
C LYS A 46 2.25 9.26 -4.29
N SER A 47 0.98 9.19 -3.90
CA SER A 47 0.19 10.37 -3.51
C SER A 47 0.81 11.07 -2.30
N LYS A 48 1.01 10.33 -1.20
CA LYS A 48 1.60 10.87 0.04
C LYS A 48 3.00 11.43 -0.20
N PHE A 49 3.78 10.79 -1.07
CA PHE A 49 5.12 11.25 -1.42
C PHE A 49 5.10 12.58 -2.17
N GLU A 50 4.21 12.75 -3.15
CA GLU A 50 4.07 14.02 -3.87
C GLU A 50 3.54 15.14 -2.95
N GLU A 51 2.65 14.83 -1.99
CA GLU A 51 2.23 15.77 -0.95
C GLU A 51 3.41 16.26 -0.11
N ILE A 52 4.27 15.34 0.38
CA ILE A 52 5.47 15.71 1.14
C ILE A 52 6.41 16.58 0.31
N ARG A 53 6.59 16.28 -0.99
CA ARG A 53 7.41 17.12 -1.89
C ARG A 53 6.84 18.51 -2.06
N SER A 54 5.51 18.62 -2.21
CA SER A 54 4.81 19.89 -2.31
C SER A 54 5.01 20.73 -1.04
N ASP A 55 4.77 20.14 0.14
CA ASP A 55 4.99 20.77 1.44
C ASP A 55 6.44 21.27 1.59
N TYR A 56 7.41 20.44 1.20
CA TYR A 56 8.82 20.80 1.27
C TYR A 56 9.15 21.97 0.34
N LYS A 57 8.61 21.99 -0.88
CA LYS A 57 8.80 23.09 -1.83
C LYS A 57 8.24 24.40 -1.25
N LEU A 58 7.04 24.39 -0.69
CA LEU A 58 6.44 25.57 -0.04
C LEU A 58 7.27 26.05 1.15
N ALA A 59 7.82 25.12 1.95
CA ALA A 59 8.70 25.46 3.05
C ALA A 59 10.00 26.13 2.58
N LEU A 60 10.57 25.69 1.46
CA LEU A 60 11.73 26.35 0.85
C LEU A 60 11.40 27.75 0.32
N GLU A 61 10.29 27.91 -0.39
CA GLU A 61 9.85 29.21 -0.91
C GLU A 61 9.54 30.22 0.20
N SER A 62 9.05 29.75 1.35
CA SER A 62 8.78 30.62 2.51
C SER A 62 10.02 30.98 3.32
N ALA A 63 11.12 30.26 3.13
CA ALA A 63 12.38 30.47 3.83
C ALA A 63 13.40 31.30 3.04
N LEU A 64 13.15 31.51 1.74
CA LEU A 64 13.93 32.35 0.83
C LEU A 64 13.31 33.74 0.69
#